data_AF-A0A496R389-F1
#
_entry.id   AF-A0A496R389-F1
#
_cell.length_a   1.000
_cell.length_b   1.000
_cell.length_c   1.000
_cell.angle_alpha   90.00
_cell.angle_beta   90.00
_cell.angle_gamma   90.00
#
_symmetry.space_group_name_H-M   'P 1'
#
loop_
_entity.id
_entity.type
_entity.pdbx_description
1 polymer ?
#
loop_
_entity_poly.entity_id
_entity_poly.type
_entity_poly.pdbx_seq_one_letter_code
_entity_poly.pdbx_strand_id
1 'polypeptide(L)' 'VEPGIGGQEFNPVVLGKIEETADYISRKGLKTKISVDGGVNMDTLLSVKDAGADILTVGTAMFSGDIKENIVRIRGILNE' A
#
# COMPACT_ATOMS: atom_id res chain seq x y z
N VAL A 1 8.10 -6.99 -1.32
CA VAL A 1 9.56 -6.79 -1.29
C VAL A 1 10.18 -7.69 -0.24
N GLU A 2 11.48 -7.99 -0.36
CA GLU A 2 12.22 -8.60 0.75
C GLU A 2 12.74 -7.50 1.70
N PRO A 3 12.72 -7.70 3.03
CA PRO A 3 13.23 -6.71 3.97
C PRO A 3 14.70 -6.36 3.73
N GLY A 4 15.07 -5.10 3.96
CA GLY A 4 16.46 -4.63 4.01
C GLY A 4 16.93 -3.77 2.83
N ILE A 5 16.37 -3.95 1.62
CA ILE A 5 16.75 -3.17 0.43
C ILE A 5 15.58 -2.29 -0.02
N GLY A 6 15.80 -0.97 -0.08
CA GLY A 6 14.83 -0.01 -0.62
C GLY A 6 14.76 -0.03 -2.15
N GLY A 7 13.64 0.42 -2.72
CA GLY A 7 13.47 0.54 -4.19
C GLY A 7 13.12 -0.74 -4.92
N GLN A 8 12.89 -1.85 -4.21
CA GLN A 8 12.38 -3.08 -4.80
C GLN A 8 10.93 -2.92 -5.28
N GLU A 9 10.58 -3.66 -6.32
CA GLU A 9 9.22 -3.71 -6.86
C GLU A 9 8.24 -4.38 -5.89
N PHE A 10 6.99 -3.95 -5.95
CA PHE A 10 5.90 -4.57 -5.20
C PHE A 10 5.74 -6.03 -5.61
N ASN A 11 5.52 -6.92 -4.63
CA ASN A 11 5.24 -8.33 -4.91
C ASN A 11 3.71 -8.54 -4.88
N PRO A 12 3.05 -8.77 -6.04
CA PRO A 12 1.59 -8.88 -6.11
C PRO A 12 1.03 -10.08 -5.34
N VAL A 13 1.84 -11.09 -5.02
CA VAL A 13 1.44 -12.23 -4.16
C VAL A 13 0.99 -11.75 -2.77
N VAL A 14 1.47 -10.58 -2.31
CA VAL A 14 1.07 -10.02 -1.02
C VAL A 14 -0.38 -9.57 -0.99
N LEU A 15 -1.02 -9.28 -2.14
CA LEU A 15 -2.43 -8.86 -2.20
C LEU A 15 -3.35 -9.90 -1.55
N GLY A 16 -3.19 -11.18 -1.87
CA GLY A 16 -3.98 -12.25 -1.26
C GLY A 16 -3.77 -12.35 0.27
N LYS A 17 -2.57 -12.05 0.77
CA LYS A 17 -2.32 -12.01 2.22
C LYS A 17 -3.04 -10.84 2.90
N ILE A 18 -3.16 -9.71 2.22
CA ILE A 18 -3.89 -8.54 2.72
C ILE A 18 -5.38 -8.88 2.79
N GLU A 19 -5.94 -9.47 1.73
CA GLU A 19 -7.34 -9.91 1.66
C GLU A 19 -7.67 -10.91 2.77
N GLU A 20 -6.86 -11.97 2.93
CA GLU A 20 -7.04 -12.97 3.98
C GLU A 20 -6.99 -12.34 5.39
N THR A 21 -6.12 -11.34 5.58
CA THR A 21 -5.99 -10.62 6.85
C THR A 21 -7.20 -9.73 7.11
N ALA A 22 -7.69 -9.02 6.09
CA ALA A 22 -8.88 -8.17 6.17
C ALA A 22 -10.12 -9.01 6.51
N ASP A 23 -10.28 -10.16 5.86
CA ASP A 23 -11.34 -11.13 6.15
C ASP A 23 -11.25 -11.68 7.57
N TYR A 24 -10.03 -11.95 8.06
CA TYR A 24 -9.83 -12.41 9.43
C TYR A 24 -10.23 -11.32 10.46
N ILE A 25 -9.77 -10.08 10.26
CA ILE A 25 -10.11 -8.92 11.10
C ILE A 25 -11.61 -8.70 11.15
N SER A 26 -12.26 -8.72 9.98
CA SER A 26 -13.72 -8.56 9.83
C SER A 26 -14.48 -9.66 10.58
N ARG A 27 -14.17 -10.94 10.34
CA ARG A 27 -14.83 -12.09 11.00
C ARG A 27 -14.66 -12.10 12.52
N LYS A 28 -13.57 -11.54 13.02
CA LYS A 28 -13.28 -11.47 14.46
C LYS A 28 -13.76 -10.17 15.11
N GLY A 29 -14.27 -9.21 14.34
CA GLY A 29 -14.71 -7.91 14.85
C GLY A 29 -13.57 -7.10 15.48
N LEU A 30 -12.34 -7.27 14.99
CA LEU A 30 -11.17 -6.59 15.55
C LEU A 30 -11.13 -5.12 15.11
N LYS A 31 -10.67 -4.25 16.01
CA LYS A 31 -10.46 -2.82 15.74
C LYS A 31 -8.99 -2.53 15.44
N THR A 32 -8.43 -3.25 14.48
CA THR A 32 -7.02 -3.16 14.07
C THR A 32 -6.92 -2.69 12.63
N LYS A 33 -5.84 -1.99 12.28
CA LYS A 33 -5.57 -1.53 10.92
C LYS A 33 -4.53 -2.42 10.23
N ILE A 34 -4.64 -2.57 8.92
CA ILE A 34 -3.63 -3.21 8.08
C ILE A 34 -2.72 -2.14 7.48
N SER A 35 -1.41 -2.30 7.68
CA SER A 35 -0.39 -1.44 7.07
C SER A 35 0.44 -2.23 6.07
N VAL A 36 0.70 -1.64 4.91
CA VAL A 36 1.54 -2.23 3.86
C VAL A 36 2.77 -1.38 3.63
N ASP A 37 3.94 -1.98 3.81
CA ASP A 37 5.23 -1.35 3.63
C ASP A 37 6.09 -2.13 2.63
N GLY A 38 6.67 -1.39 1.69
CA GLY A 38 7.56 -1.91 0.67
C GLY A 38 6.94 -1.98 -0.73
N GLY A 39 7.58 -1.29 -1.67
CA GLY A 39 7.24 -1.33 -3.10
C GLY A 39 5.98 -0.56 -3.49
N VAL A 40 5.30 0.11 -2.55
CA VAL A 40 4.08 0.88 -2.86
C VAL A 40 4.41 2.12 -3.70
N ASN A 41 3.72 2.27 -4.83
CA ASN A 41 3.83 3.40 -5.76
C ASN A 41 2.48 3.71 -6.45
N MET A 42 2.47 4.67 -7.37
CA MET A 42 1.26 5.15 -8.06
C MET A 42 0.48 4.05 -8.78
N ASP A 43 1.13 2.98 -9.23
CA ASP A 43 0.50 1.89 -9.97
C ASP A 43 -0.06 0.80 -9.02
N THR A 44 0.41 0.74 -7.77
CA THR A 44 0.02 -0.30 -6.81
C THR A 44 -0.91 0.19 -5.71
N LEU A 45 -1.02 1.50 -5.50
CA LEU A 45 -1.81 2.10 -4.41
C LEU A 45 -3.27 1.61 -4.40
N LEU A 46 -3.93 1.55 -5.55
CA LEU A 46 -5.31 1.10 -5.65
C LEU A 46 -5.43 -0.38 -5.33
N SER A 47 -4.62 -1.25 -5.94
CA SER A 47 -4.68 -2.69 -5.65
C SER A 47 -4.44 -3.00 -4.17
N VAL A 48 -3.53 -2.28 -3.52
CA VAL A 48 -3.24 -2.45 -2.09
C VAL A 48 -4.41 -1.96 -1.21
N LYS A 49 -5.01 -0.81 -1.56
CA LYS A 49 -6.23 -0.28 -0.89
C LYS A 49 -7.39 -1.26 -1.05
N ASP A 50 -7.64 -1.72 -2.28
CA ASP A 50 -8.75 -2.60 -2.64
C ASP A 50 -8.62 -3.98 -1.98
N ALA A 51 -7.39 -4.47 -1.79
CA ALA A 51 -7.12 -5.69 -1.04
C ALA A 51 -7.43 -5.57 0.47
N GLY A 52 -7.68 -4.36 0.98
CA GLY A 52 -8.10 -4.10 2.35
C GLY A 52 -7.07 -3.43 3.25
N ALA A 53 -6.01 -2.83 2.69
CA ALA A 53 -5.05 -2.06 3.48
C ALA A 53 -5.63 -0.70 3.93
N ASP A 54 -5.43 -0.35 5.21
CA ASP A 54 -5.83 0.95 5.77
C ASP A 54 -4.71 2.00 5.65
N ILE A 55 -3.45 1.56 5.69
CA ILE A 55 -2.27 2.41 5.73
C ILE A 55 -1.29 1.93 4.65
N LEU A 56 -0.86 2.86 3.80
CA LEU A 56 0.05 2.59 2.69
C LEU A 56 1.34 3.39 2.87
N THR A 57 2.47 2.72 2.97
CA THR A 57 3.78 3.37 3.13
C THR A 57 4.45 3.55 1.78
N VAL A 58 4.55 4.80 1.33
CA VAL A 58 5.20 5.16 0.06
C VAL A 58 6.60 5.70 0.35
N GLY A 59 7.62 4.89 0.07
CA GLY A 59 9.03 5.22 0.25
C GLY A 59 9.66 5.90 -0.97
N THR A 60 10.53 5.18 -1.69
CA THR A 60 11.28 5.68 -2.86
C THR A 60 10.42 6.43 -3.87
N ALA A 61 9.20 5.96 -4.15
CA ALA A 61 8.28 6.61 -5.09
C ALA A 61 7.83 8.02 -4.67
N MET A 62 7.75 8.32 -3.37
CA MET A 62 7.40 9.64 -2.86
C MET A 62 8.51 10.67 -3.13
N PHE A 63 9.77 10.25 -2.97
CA PHE A 63 10.95 11.10 -3.05
C PHE A 63 11.59 11.13 -4.44
N SER A 64 11.06 10.38 -5.39
CA SER A 64 11.52 10.42 -6.78
C SER A 64 10.90 11.62 -7.49
N GLY A 65 11.72 12.61 -7.86
CA GLY A 65 11.25 13.84 -8.50
C GLY A 65 10.67 14.85 -7.50
N ASP A 66 9.62 15.58 -7.92
CA ASP A 66 8.99 16.59 -7.07
C ASP A 66 8.00 15.97 -6.08
N ILE A 67 8.29 16.14 -4.79
CA ILE A 67 7.47 15.58 -3.69
C ILE A 67 6.05 16.14 -3.70
N LYS A 68 5.87 17.42 -4.05
CA LYS A 68 4.55 18.06 -4.03
C LYS A 68 3.68 17.50 -5.16
N GLU A 69 4.23 17.34 -6.35
CA GLU A 69 3.55 16.68 -7.47
C GLU A 69 3.17 15.23 -7.12
N ASN A 70 4.07 14.49 -6.48
CA ASN A 70 3.80 13.12 -6.03
C ASN A 70 2.65 13.05 -5.02
N ILE A 71 2.62 13.95 -4.03
CA ILE A 71 1.51 14.04 -3.06
C ILE A 71 0.19 14.32 -3.76
N VAL A 72 0.16 15.26 -4.71
CA VAL A 72 -1.05 15.58 -5.48
C VAL A 72 -1.52 14.37 -6.28
N ARG A 73 -0.61 13.68 -6.97
CA ARG A 73 -0.92 12.49 -7.76
C ARG A 73 -1.48 11.36 -6.89
N ILE A 74 -0.83 11.05 -5.77
CA ILE A 74 -1.27 10.01 -4.84
C ILE A 74 -2.67 10.32 -4.29
N ARG A 75 -2.92 11.57 -3.91
CA ARG A 75 -4.25 12.00 -3.46
C ARG A 75 -5.30 11.91 -4.56
N GLY A 76 -4.95 12.25 -5.79
CA GLY A 76 -5.83 12.09 -6.95
C GLY A 76 -6.28 10.64 -7.10
N ILE A 77 -5.32 9.71 -7.14
CA ILE A 77 -5.57 8.27 -7.27
C ILE A 77 -6.44 7.74 -6.13
N LEU A 78 -6.16 8.12 -4.88
CA LEU A 78 -6.88 7.55 -3.73
C LEU A 78 -8.31 8.08 -3.54
N ASN A 79 -8.63 9.25 -4.09
CA ASN A 79 -9.93 9.92 -3.98
C ASN A 79 -10.87 9.64 -5.17
N GLU A 80 -10.40 8.95 -6.20
CA GLU A 80 -11.26 8.27 -7.18
C GLU A 80 -11.93 7.03 -6.56
#